data_AF-A0A527X5Z0-F1
#
_entry.id   AF-A0A527X5Z0-F1
#
_cell.length_a   1.000
_cell.length_b   1.000
_cell.length_c   1.000
_cell.angle_alpha   90.00
_cell.angle_beta   90.00
_cell.angle_gamma   90.00
#
_symmetry.space_group_name_H-M   'P 1'
#
loop_
_entity.id
_entity.type
_entity.pdbx_description
1 polymer ?
#
loop_
_entity_poly.entity_id
_entity_poly.type
_entity_poly.pdbx_seq_one_letter_code
_entity_poly.pdbx_strand_id
1 'polypeptide(L)'
;MSARFYSLLLALLLAAPSAFSETLKLPDSLTGFSSPAGESFLAESTAKEAYFPLASNFLTQKTQAYCGVASIVMVLNALNVPAPAVPEYV
;
A
#
# COMPACT_ATOMS: atom_id res chain seq x y z
N MET A 1 12.25 11.57 -41.41
CA MET A 1 12.43 11.17 -40.00
C MET A 1 13.43 10.02 -39.98
N SER A 2 14.66 10.23 -39.50
CA SER A 2 15.80 9.32 -39.77
C SER A 2 15.80 8.09 -38.84
N ALA A 3 16.29 6.94 -39.32
CA ALA A 3 16.41 5.71 -38.53
C ALA A 3 17.17 5.91 -37.19
N ARG A 4 18.11 6.88 -37.17
CA ARG A 4 18.84 7.29 -35.96
C ARG A 4 17.92 7.82 -34.87
N PHE A 5 16.82 8.49 -35.23
CA PHE A 5 15.84 8.99 -34.26
C PHE A 5 15.09 7.84 -33.59
N TYR A 6 14.70 6.82 -34.35
CA TYR A 6 14.04 5.62 -33.80
C TYR A 6 15.00 4.80 -32.94
N SER A 7 16.27 4.66 -33.34
CA SER A 7 17.29 3.99 -32.52
C SER A 7 17.52 4.72 -31.20
N LEU A 8 17.53 6.06 -31.20
CA LEU A 8 17.71 6.86 -29.98
C LEU A 8 16.49 6.75 -29.05
N LEU A 9 15.28 6.79 -29.62
CA LEU A 9 14.03 6.64 -28.87
C LEU A 9 13.91 5.26 -28.22
N LEU A 10 14.27 4.21 -28.94
CA LEU A 10 14.26 2.84 -28.43
C LEU A 10 15.28 2.64 -27.31
N ALA A 11 16.48 3.20 -27.45
CA ALA A 11 17.50 3.16 -26.40
C ALA A 11 17.04 3.89 -25.13
N LEU A 12 16.34 5.03 -25.25
CA LEU A 12 15.79 5.77 -24.13
C LEU A 12 14.69 5.00 -23.39
N LEU A 13 13.83 4.30 -24.13
CA LEU A 13 12.76 3.46 -23.55
C LEU A 13 13.33 2.25 -22.80
N LEU A 14 14.40 1.64 -23.31
CA LEU A 14 15.06 0.50 -22.67
C LEU A 14 15.92 0.90 -21.46
N ALA A 15 16.41 2.14 -21.43
CA ALA A 15 17.21 2.67 -20.32
C ALA A 15 16.36 3.33 -19.22
N ALA A 16 15.04 3.43 -19.40
CA ALA A 16 14.16 4.00 -18.39
C ALA A 16 14.20 3.11 -17.13
N PRO A 17 14.65 3.64 -15.97
CA PRO A 17 14.59 2.88 -14.74
C PRO A 17 13.13 2.55 -14.45
N SER A 18 12.88 1.32 -14.02
CA SER A 18 11.55 0.90 -13.61
C SER A 18 11.11 1.80 -12.45
N ALA A 19 10.10 2.65 -12.69
CA ALA A 19 9.46 3.45 -11.64
C ALA A 19 8.60 2.53 -10.77
N PHE A 20 9.25 1.70 -9.95
CA PHE A 20 8.57 0.99 -8.90
C PHE A 20 8.17 2.00 -7.82
N SER A 21 6.95 1.83 -7.29
CA SER A 21 6.51 2.54 -6.10
C SER A 21 7.32 2.04 -4.91
N GLU A 22 8.55 2.53 -4.76
CA GLU A 22 9.39 2.17 -3.63
C GLU A 22 8.95 2.90 -2.37
N THR A 23 8.90 2.16 -1.26
CA THR A 23 8.72 2.74 0.07
C THR A 23 10.05 3.27 0.58
N LEU A 24 10.02 4.32 1.41
CA LEU A 24 11.25 4.87 1.99
C LEU A 24 11.94 3.83 2.88
N LYS A 25 13.28 3.83 2.89
CA LYS A 25 14.07 3.03 3.83
C LYS A 25 13.61 3.27 5.27
N LEU A 26 13.36 2.18 6.00
CA LEU A 26 13.03 2.25 7.43
C LEU A 26 14.25 2.70 8.25
N PRO A 27 14.04 3.52 9.30
CA PRO A 27 15.04 3.75 10.33
C PRO A 27 15.49 2.44 10.98
N ASP A 28 16.76 2.36 11.40
CA ASP A 28 17.36 1.13 11.95
C ASP A 28 16.71 0.67 13.27
N SER A 29 15.93 1.53 13.92
CA SER A 29 15.17 1.22 15.14
C SER A 29 13.81 0.54 14.88
N LEU A 30 13.40 0.35 13.61
CA LEU A 30 12.11 -0.24 13.25
C LEU A 30 12.29 -1.55 12.49
N THR A 31 11.43 -2.53 12.77
CA THR A 31 11.35 -3.79 12.04
C THR A 31 10.17 -3.76 11.08
N GLY A 32 10.43 -3.92 9.78
CA GLY A 32 9.39 -3.96 8.76
C GLY A 32 8.53 -5.22 8.86
N PHE A 33 7.22 -5.09 8.62
CA PHE A 33 6.27 -6.19 8.71
C PHE A 33 6.58 -7.34 7.74
N SER A 34 7.00 -7.03 6.51
CA SER A 34 7.37 -8.00 5.46
C SER A 34 8.77 -8.61 5.62
N SER A 35 9.39 -8.46 6.79
CA SER A 35 10.67 -9.11 7.11
C SER A 35 10.41 -10.41 7.88
N PRO A 36 11.33 -11.40 7.83
CA PRO A 36 11.18 -12.63 8.62
C PRO A 36 10.98 -12.37 10.13
N ALA A 37 11.66 -11.35 10.67
CA ALA A 37 11.49 -10.94 12.07
C ALA A 37 10.10 -10.34 12.33
N GLY A 38 9.61 -9.47 11.43
CA GLY A 38 8.28 -8.86 11.55
C GLY A 38 7.14 -9.90 11.49
N GLU A 39 7.28 -10.91 10.62
CA GLU A 39 6.34 -12.02 10.54
C GLU A 39 6.34 -12.86 11.84
N SER A 40 7.51 -13.16 12.39
CA SER A 40 7.65 -13.85 13.70
C SER A 40 7.01 -13.04 14.83
N PHE A 41 7.16 -11.71 14.86
CA PHE A 41 6.53 -10.88 15.90
C PHE A 41 5.00 -10.98 15.88
N LEU A 42 4.37 -11.01 14.71
CA LEU A 42 2.92 -11.22 14.62
C LEU A 42 2.55 -12.67 15.00
N ALA A 43 3.33 -13.66 14.55
CA ALA A 43 3.08 -15.07 14.86
C ALA A 43 3.15 -15.34 16.38
N GLU A 44 4.04 -14.66 17.10
CA GLU A 44 4.29 -14.83 18.53
C GLU A 44 3.42 -13.92 19.42
N SER A 45 2.95 -12.79 18.89
CA SER A 45 2.11 -11.85 19.66
C SER A 45 0.83 -12.52 20.20
N THR A 46 0.53 -12.31 21.47
CA THR A 46 -0.75 -12.70 22.08
C THR A 46 -1.84 -11.64 21.91
N ALA A 47 -1.46 -10.42 21.49
CA ALA A 47 -2.35 -9.28 21.34
C ALA A 47 -2.53 -8.93 19.85
N LYS A 48 -3.23 -9.80 19.11
CA LYS A 48 -3.38 -9.68 17.65
C LYS A 48 -4.79 -9.90 17.11
N GLU A 49 -5.79 -9.92 17.99
CA GLU A 49 -7.19 -10.16 17.60
C GLU A 49 -7.67 -9.17 16.53
N ALA A 50 -7.29 -7.90 16.66
CA ALA A 50 -7.66 -6.86 15.71
C ALA A 50 -6.94 -6.97 14.35
N TYR A 51 -5.83 -7.71 14.25
CA TYR A 51 -5.02 -7.75 13.03
C TYR A 51 -5.82 -8.29 11.84
N PHE A 52 -6.43 -9.47 11.98
CA PHE A 52 -7.10 -10.14 10.86
C PHE A 52 -8.27 -9.33 10.28
N PRO A 53 -9.23 -8.81 11.08
CA PRO A 53 -10.32 -8.01 10.53
C PRO A 53 -9.84 -6.68 9.94
N LEU A 54 -8.77 -6.06 10.48
CA LEU A 54 -8.18 -4.86 9.89
C LEU A 54 -7.45 -5.17 8.58
N ALA A 55 -6.70 -6.28 8.52
CA ALA A 55 -5.96 -6.72 7.35
C ALA A 55 -6.90 -7.03 6.17
N SER A 56 -8.04 -7.68 6.42
CA SER A 56 -9.08 -7.92 5.40
C SER A 56 -9.68 -6.62 4.83
N ASN A 57 -9.54 -5.50 5.53
CA ASN A 57 -10.06 -4.20 5.14
C ASN A 57 -8.95 -3.19 4.78
N PHE A 58 -7.69 -3.63 4.66
CA PHE A 58 -6.56 -2.72 4.45
C PHE A 58 -6.64 -2.00 3.11
N LEU A 59 -6.47 -0.67 3.13
CA LEU A 59 -6.49 0.16 1.92
C LEU A 59 -5.44 1.27 1.97
N THR A 60 -5.02 1.71 0.79
CA THR A 60 -4.15 2.87 0.62
C THR A 60 -4.97 4.17 0.68
N GLN A 61 -4.45 5.18 1.39
CA GLN A 61 -5.03 6.52 1.39
C GLN A 61 -5.12 7.10 -0.04
N LYS A 62 -6.27 7.69 -0.38
CA LYS A 62 -6.50 8.24 -1.74
C LYS A 62 -5.60 9.44 -2.07
N THR A 63 -5.28 10.25 -1.05
CA THR A 63 -4.39 11.41 -1.16
C THR A 63 -3.48 11.47 0.06
N GLN A 64 -2.42 12.27 -0.01
CA GLN A 64 -1.46 12.41 1.10
C GLN A 64 -2.08 12.99 2.39
N ALA A 65 -3.25 13.64 2.30
CA ALA A 65 -3.96 14.19 3.46
C ALA A 65 -5.04 13.25 4.05
N TYR A 66 -5.27 12.07 3.45
CA TYR A 66 -6.43 11.21 3.74
C TYR A 66 -6.11 10.00 4.62
N CYS A 67 -4.96 9.97 5.30
CA CYS A 67 -4.59 8.86 6.18
C CYS A 67 -5.66 8.59 7.25
N GLY A 68 -6.18 9.64 7.91
CA GLY A 68 -7.24 9.50 8.91
C GLY A 68 -8.55 8.92 8.34
N VAL A 69 -8.93 9.34 7.12
CA VAL A 69 -10.12 8.79 6.45
C VAL A 69 -9.95 7.30 6.16
N ALA A 70 -8.78 6.90 5.64
CA ALA A 70 -8.48 5.49 5.40
C ALA A 70 -8.53 4.66 6.69
N SER A 71 -7.91 5.15 7.78
CA SER A 71 -7.93 4.49 9.08
C SER A 71 -9.35 4.31 9.63
N ILE A 72 -10.20 5.34 9.56
CA ILE A 72 -11.59 5.27 10.02
C ILE A 72 -12.37 4.24 9.21
N VAL A 73 -12.26 4.25 7.89
CA VAL A 73 -12.97 3.30 7.02
C VAL A 73 -12.55 1.86 7.31
N MET A 74 -11.25 1.59 7.50
CA MET A 74 -10.76 0.26 7.90
C MET A 74 -11.45 -0.23 9.17
N VAL A 75 -11.52 0.62 10.19
CA VAL A 75 -12.11 0.28 11.50
C VAL A 75 -13.62 0.10 11.38
N LEU A 76 -14.33 0.99 10.69
CA LEU A 76 -15.78 0.88 10.51
C LEU A 76 -16.16 -0.40 9.77
N ASN A 77 -15.41 -0.77 8.73
CA ASN A 77 -15.63 -2.01 7.99
C ASN A 77 -15.29 -3.24 8.84
N ALA A 78 -14.18 -3.21 9.60
CA ALA A 78 -13.81 -4.28 10.53
C ALA A 78 -14.86 -4.51 11.63
N LEU A 79 -15.56 -3.45 12.04
CA LEU A 79 -16.69 -3.49 12.98
C LEU A 79 -18.02 -3.88 12.31
N ASN A 80 -18.06 -4.10 11.00
CA ASN A 80 -19.26 -4.38 10.21
C ASN A 80 -20.35 -3.30 10.38
N VAL A 81 -19.95 -2.04 10.50
CA VAL A 81 -20.90 -0.92 10.50
C VAL A 81 -21.54 -0.83 9.11
N PRO A 82 -22.88 -0.62 9.00
CA PRO A 82 -23.53 -0.46 7.72
C PRO A 82 -22.87 0.64 6.89
N ALA A 83 -22.44 0.29 5.68
CA ALA A 83 -21.87 1.26 4.75
C ALA A 83 -22.93 2.27 4.30
N PRO A 84 -22.55 3.53 4.05
CA PRO A 84 -23.47 4.53 3.52
C PRO A 84 -23.96 4.12 2.13
N ALA A 85 -25.21 4.47 1.81
CA ALA A 85 -25.70 4.37 0.44
C ALA A 85 -24.96 5.41 -0.43
N VAL A 86 -24.51 5.00 -1.61
CA VAL A 86 -23.76 5.85 -2.54
C VAL A 86 -24.42 5.74 -3.92
N PRO A 87 -25.53 6.48 -4.18
CA PRO A 87 -26.33 6.38 -5.40
C PRO A 87 -25.55 6.64 -6.70
N GLU A 88 -24.40 7.28 -6.60
CA GLU A 88 -23.53 7.60 -7.73
C GLU A 88 -22.68 6.40 -8.22
N TYR A 89 -22.68 5.29 -7.48
CA TYR A 89 -21.88 4.09 -7.78
C TYR A 89 -22.71 2.80 -7.95
N VAL A 90 -24.04 2.93 -8.11
CA VAL A 90 -24.97 1.83 -8.41
C VAL A 90 -25.22 1.69 -9.91
#